data_AF-A0A1G1B0M9-F1
#
_entry.id   AF-A0A1G1B0M9-F1
#
_cell.length_a   1.000
_cell.length_b   1.000
_cell.length_c   1.000
_cell.angle_alpha   90.00
_cell.angle_beta   90.00
_cell.angle_gamma   90.00
#
_symmetry.space_group_name_H-M   'P 1'
#
loop_
_entity.id
_entity.type
_entity.pdbx_description
1 polymer ?
#
loop_
_entity_poly.entity_id
_entity_poly.type
_entity_poly.pdbx_seq_one_letter_code
_entity_poly.pdbx_strand_id
1 'polypeptide(L)'
;MKPKKTNTGIDFSYDANLASKLNAEEPISKTKLKAEADEQQALGVRLTELPKDKLLKLDLPDAVLTAVLDTKKITANGAIRRHRQYLGRLMRDIDNAPILEQLARWDGKHTAENAYFHGLERWRDRMIADANVLAEFIALYPKTDIQQLRTLIRNAQKELAANKPPKSSREIFKLLREITEIEKSDEPSINIPESE
;
A
#
# COMPACT_ATOMS: atom_id res chain seq x y z
N MET A 1 86.63 10.88 -22.26
CA MET A 1 85.32 10.24 -22.49
C MET A 1 84.35 10.80 -21.45
N LYS A 2 83.28 11.51 -21.86
CA LYS A 2 82.23 12.02 -20.94
C LYS A 2 80.95 11.21 -21.16
N PRO A 3 80.21 10.77 -20.11
CA PRO A 3 78.97 10.03 -20.30
C PRO A 3 77.86 10.96 -20.81
N LYS A 4 77.12 10.47 -21.81
CA LYS A 4 75.95 11.14 -22.41
C LYS A 4 74.76 11.09 -21.44
N LYS A 5 74.10 12.24 -21.28
CA LYS A 5 72.77 12.34 -20.67
C LYS A 5 71.74 11.78 -21.66
N THR A 6 70.93 10.81 -21.24
CA THR A 6 69.68 10.46 -21.95
C THR A 6 68.51 10.96 -21.13
N ASN A 7 67.87 11.97 -21.69
CA ASN A 7 66.64 12.58 -21.23
C ASN A 7 65.48 11.77 -21.85
N THR A 8 64.65 11.13 -21.04
CA THR A 8 63.40 10.52 -21.52
C THR A 8 62.28 11.01 -20.61
N GLY A 9 61.75 12.19 -20.94
CA GLY A 9 60.48 12.64 -20.39
C GLY A 9 59.38 11.75 -20.94
N ILE A 10 58.74 10.99 -20.06
CA ILE A 10 57.45 10.36 -20.33
C ILE A 10 56.44 11.18 -19.53
N ASP A 11 55.66 11.97 -20.26
CA ASP A 11 54.54 12.74 -19.75
C ASP A 11 53.44 11.76 -19.31
N PHE A 12 53.24 11.68 -18.00
CA PHE A 12 52.22 10.85 -17.35
C PHE A 12 50.96 11.70 -17.13
N SER A 13 50.40 12.25 -18.20
CA SER A 13 49.10 12.92 -18.11
C SER A 13 48.01 11.83 -17.99
N TYR A 14 47.62 11.51 -16.75
CA TYR A 14 46.43 10.72 -16.48
C TYR A 14 45.21 11.47 -17.02
N ASP A 15 44.65 10.97 -18.12
CA ASP A 15 43.43 11.49 -18.74
C ASP A 15 42.27 11.39 -17.74
N ALA A 16 41.81 12.55 -17.26
CA ALA A 16 40.74 12.67 -16.27
C ALA A 16 39.42 12.01 -16.71
N ASN A 17 39.24 11.76 -18.01
CA ASN A 17 38.09 11.05 -18.56
C ASN A 17 38.08 9.54 -18.25
N LEU A 18 39.21 8.94 -17.88
CA LEU A 18 39.26 7.52 -17.53
C LEU A 18 38.65 7.26 -16.14
N ALA A 19 38.89 8.16 -15.18
CA ALA A 19 38.31 8.09 -13.84
C ALA A 19 36.78 8.22 -13.86
N SER A 20 36.24 9.05 -14.77
CA SER A 20 34.80 9.23 -14.93
C SER A 20 34.09 7.98 -15.48
N LYS A 21 34.78 7.17 -16.29
CA LYS A 21 34.26 5.88 -16.80
C LYS A 21 34.28 4.76 -15.76
N LEU A 22 35.16 4.81 -14.76
CA LEU A 22 35.24 3.81 -13.69
C LEU A 22 34.25 4.04 -12.54
N ASN A 23 33.67 5.25 -12.42
CA ASN A 23 32.65 5.56 -11.41
C ASN A 23 31.23 5.08 -11.77
N ALA A 24 31.05 4.37 -12.89
CA ALA A 24 29.74 3.90 -13.33
C ALA A 24 29.25 2.61 -12.65
N GLU A 25 30.12 1.91 -11.89
CA GLU A 25 29.76 0.70 -11.16
C GLU A 25 30.35 0.73 -9.74
N GLU A 26 29.78 1.54 -8.85
CA GLU A 26 30.01 1.32 -7.42
C GLU A 26 29.50 -0.08 -7.04
N PRO A 27 30.33 -0.94 -6.43
CA PRO A 27 29.89 -2.26 -6.01
C PRO A 27 28.78 -2.12 -4.95
N ILE A 28 27.64 -2.75 -5.23
CA ILE A 28 26.49 -2.78 -4.31
C ILE A 28 26.97 -3.25 -2.94
N SER A 29 26.68 -2.47 -1.89
CA SER A 29 27.15 -2.80 -0.55
C SER A 29 26.53 -4.13 -0.07
N LYS A 30 27.30 -4.90 0.72
CA LYS A 30 26.81 -6.16 1.32
C LYS A 30 25.50 -5.98 2.08
N THR A 31 25.28 -4.79 2.65
CA THR A 31 24.05 -4.43 3.36
C THR A 31 22.85 -4.29 2.42
N LYS A 32 23.04 -3.68 1.23
CA LYS A 32 21.98 -3.54 0.22
C LYS A 32 21.57 -4.89 -0.36
N LEU A 33 22.54 -5.75 -0.72
CA LEU A 33 22.26 -7.11 -1.21
C LEU A 33 21.47 -7.95 -0.19
N LYS A 34 21.77 -7.76 1.11
CA LYS A 34 21.00 -8.42 2.18
C LYS A 34 19.57 -7.88 2.27
N ALA A 35 19.40 -6.56 2.23
CA ALA A 35 18.09 -5.93 2.26
C ALA A 35 17.21 -6.39 1.09
N GLU A 36 17.75 -6.40 -0.13
CA GLU A 36 17.06 -6.91 -1.32
C GLU A 36 16.64 -8.38 -1.13
N ALA A 37 17.53 -9.23 -0.61
CA ALA A 37 17.20 -10.64 -0.34
C ALA A 37 16.08 -10.79 0.71
N ASP A 38 16.10 -9.96 1.76
CA ASP A 38 15.07 -9.95 2.80
C ASP A 38 13.72 -9.44 2.24
N GLU A 39 13.73 -8.44 1.38
CA GLU A 39 12.55 -7.92 0.68
C GLU A 39 11.92 -8.97 -0.25
N GLN A 40 12.73 -9.70 -1.03
CA GLN A 40 12.23 -10.76 -1.90
C GLN A 40 11.63 -11.92 -1.12
N GLN A 41 12.25 -12.28 0.01
CA GLN A 41 11.67 -13.27 0.90
C GLN A 41 10.35 -12.78 1.50
N ALA A 42 10.28 -11.52 1.93
CA ALA A 42 9.06 -10.92 2.47
C ALA A 42 7.93 -10.87 1.44
N LEU A 43 8.23 -10.52 0.18
CA LEU A 43 7.28 -10.53 -0.92
C LEU A 43 6.72 -11.94 -1.14
N GLY A 44 7.60 -12.94 -1.19
CA GLY A 44 7.18 -14.34 -1.28
C GLY A 44 6.24 -14.73 -0.15
N VAL A 45 6.60 -14.45 1.11
CA VAL A 45 5.75 -14.73 2.28
C VAL A 45 4.39 -14.04 2.14
N ARG A 46 4.38 -12.77 1.74
CA ARG A 46 3.14 -12.00 1.54
C ARG A 46 2.21 -12.66 0.53
N LEU A 47 2.72 -13.24 -0.56
CA LEU A 47 1.90 -13.97 -1.53
C LEU A 47 1.18 -15.17 -0.89
N THR A 48 1.78 -15.84 0.10
CA THR A 48 1.16 -17.00 0.78
C THR A 48 -0.07 -16.65 1.61
N GLU A 49 -0.18 -15.38 2.01
CA GLU A 49 -1.30 -14.84 2.78
C GLU A 49 -2.48 -14.41 1.90
N LEU A 50 -2.26 -14.28 0.59
CA LEU A 50 -3.32 -13.88 -0.35
C LEU A 50 -4.34 -15.01 -0.59
N PRO A 51 -5.60 -14.65 -0.89
CA PRO A 51 -6.60 -15.59 -1.39
C PRO A 51 -6.25 -16.01 -2.82
N LYS A 52 -6.69 -17.22 -3.19
CA LYS A 52 -6.40 -17.82 -4.51
C LYS A 52 -6.81 -16.91 -5.68
N ASP A 53 -7.95 -16.23 -5.57
CA ASP A 53 -8.45 -15.34 -6.62
C ASP A 53 -7.55 -14.13 -6.86
N LYS A 54 -6.85 -13.64 -5.83
CA LYS A 54 -5.85 -12.58 -5.98
C LYS A 54 -4.57 -13.14 -6.61
N LEU A 55 -4.13 -14.33 -6.23
CA LEU A 55 -2.95 -14.97 -6.82
C LEU A 55 -3.09 -15.21 -8.32
N LEU A 56 -4.26 -15.64 -8.78
CA LEU A 56 -4.54 -15.82 -10.21
C LEU A 56 -4.52 -14.51 -11.00
N LYS A 57 -4.81 -13.37 -10.36
CA LYS A 57 -4.74 -12.04 -11.00
C LYS A 57 -3.31 -11.49 -11.12
N LEU A 58 -2.35 -12.07 -10.41
CA LEU A 58 -0.95 -11.64 -10.42
C LEU A 58 -0.14 -12.27 -11.57
N ASP A 59 -0.73 -13.22 -12.32
CA ASP A 59 -0.08 -13.93 -13.42
C ASP A 59 1.32 -14.45 -13.05
N LEU A 60 1.39 -15.13 -11.90
CA LEU A 60 2.65 -15.61 -11.35
C LEU A 60 3.19 -16.79 -12.18
N PRO A 61 4.52 -16.91 -12.34
CA PRO A 61 5.12 -18.10 -12.93
C PRO A 61 4.72 -19.38 -12.18
N ASP A 62 4.51 -20.47 -12.91
CA ASP A 62 3.99 -21.75 -12.37
C ASP A 62 4.77 -22.24 -11.14
N ALA A 63 6.10 -22.09 -11.15
CA ALA A 63 6.98 -22.47 -10.04
C ALA A 63 6.68 -21.68 -8.76
N VAL A 64 6.43 -20.37 -8.88
CA VAL A 64 6.09 -19.48 -7.76
C VAL A 64 4.67 -19.79 -7.28
N LEU A 65 3.71 -19.89 -8.20
CA LEU A 65 2.32 -20.18 -7.86
C LEU A 65 2.19 -21.51 -7.10
N THR A 66 2.86 -22.56 -7.59
CA THR A 66 2.88 -23.87 -6.94
C THR A 66 3.49 -23.79 -5.55
N ALA A 67 4.66 -23.14 -5.43
CA ALA A 67 5.32 -22.98 -4.13
C ALA A 67 4.46 -22.19 -3.12
N VAL A 68 3.75 -21.15 -3.57
CA VAL A 68 2.82 -20.37 -2.74
C VAL A 68 1.66 -21.23 -2.25
N LEU A 69 1.03 -22.01 -3.14
CA LEU A 69 -0.09 -22.88 -2.79
C LEU A 69 0.32 -24.02 -1.84
N ASP A 70 1.49 -24.62 -2.06
CA ASP A 70 1.99 -25.69 -1.20
C ASP A 70 2.34 -25.21 0.20
N THR A 71 2.70 -23.92 0.37
CA THR A 71 2.95 -23.34 1.70
C THR A 71 1.77 -23.56 2.64
N LYS A 72 0.52 -23.48 2.14
CA LYS A 72 -0.69 -23.64 2.93
C LYS A 72 -0.88 -25.07 3.48
N LYS A 73 -0.19 -26.07 2.94
CA LYS A 73 -0.23 -27.47 3.39
C LYS A 73 0.84 -27.80 4.44
N ILE A 74 1.86 -26.94 4.59
CA ILE A 74 2.98 -27.18 5.50
C ILE A 74 2.60 -26.70 6.90
N THR A 75 2.60 -27.60 7.87
CA THR A 75 2.24 -27.30 9.27
C THR A 75 3.45 -27.20 10.19
N ALA A 76 4.55 -27.87 9.88
CA ALA A 76 5.73 -27.90 10.75
C ALA A 76 6.55 -26.60 10.62
N ASN A 77 6.78 -25.92 11.75
CA ASN A 77 7.50 -24.64 11.81
C ASN A 77 8.88 -24.64 11.10
N GLY A 78 9.65 -25.73 11.26
CA GLY A 78 10.95 -25.87 10.60
C GLY A 78 10.86 -26.10 9.09
N ALA A 79 9.77 -26.71 8.61
CA ALA A 79 9.49 -26.86 7.19
C ALA A 79 9.00 -25.52 6.59
N ILE A 80 8.11 -24.80 7.30
CA ILE A 80 7.65 -23.47 6.90
C ILE A 80 8.83 -22.52 6.74
N ARG A 81 9.75 -22.46 7.71
CA ARG A 81 10.92 -21.57 7.65
C ARG A 81 11.78 -21.83 6.41
N ARG A 82 12.07 -23.11 6.11
CA ARG A 82 12.84 -23.50 4.90
C ARG A 82 12.09 -23.17 3.62
N HIS A 83 10.78 -23.38 3.62
CA HIS A 83 9.93 -23.08 2.46
C HIS A 83 9.85 -21.59 2.17
N ARG A 84 9.81 -20.73 3.20
CA ARG A 84 9.91 -19.27 3.04
C ARG A 84 11.22 -18.85 2.39
N GLN A 85 12.34 -19.47 2.77
CA GLN A 85 13.65 -19.20 2.13
C GLN A 85 13.68 -19.67 0.68
N TYR A 86 13.11 -20.84 0.39
CA TYR A 86 12.95 -21.33 -0.99
C TYR A 86 12.12 -20.36 -1.84
N LEU A 87 11.02 -19.86 -1.30
CA LEU A 87 10.19 -18.87 -1.97
C LEU A 87 10.96 -17.57 -2.23
N GLY A 88 11.73 -17.07 -1.24
CA GLY A 88 12.63 -15.93 -1.43
C GLY A 88 13.76 -16.17 -2.45
N ARG A 89 14.15 -17.43 -2.71
CA ARG A 89 15.04 -17.77 -3.84
C ARG A 89 14.30 -17.63 -5.16
N LEU A 90 13.10 -18.20 -5.28
CA LEU A 90 12.30 -18.10 -6.50
C LEU A 90 11.95 -16.65 -6.87
N MET A 91 11.61 -15.82 -5.88
CA MET A 91 11.30 -14.41 -6.11
C MET A 91 12.50 -13.62 -6.66
N ARG A 92 13.74 -14.02 -6.35
CA ARG A 92 14.95 -13.38 -6.90
C ARG A 92 15.19 -13.70 -8.37
N ASP A 93 14.59 -14.78 -8.88
CA ASP A 93 14.80 -15.26 -10.24
C ASP A 93 13.76 -14.67 -11.23
N ILE A 94 12.85 -13.80 -10.77
CA ILE A 94 11.74 -13.23 -11.56
C ILE A 94 11.69 -11.70 -11.48
N ASP A 95 11.00 -11.07 -12.44
CA ASP A 95 10.66 -9.64 -12.34
C ASP A 95 9.49 -9.44 -11.38
N ASN A 96 9.76 -8.70 -10.29
CA ASN A 96 8.80 -8.45 -9.22
C ASN A 96 8.06 -7.12 -9.37
N ALA A 97 8.47 -6.25 -10.30
CA ALA A 97 7.88 -4.92 -10.44
C ALA A 97 6.35 -4.97 -10.71
N PRO A 98 5.83 -5.82 -11.63
CA PRO A 98 4.39 -5.91 -11.87
C PRO A 98 3.61 -6.42 -10.65
N ILE A 99 4.20 -7.36 -9.90
CA ILE A 99 3.61 -7.91 -8.68
C ILE A 99 3.49 -6.82 -7.62
N LEU A 100 4.58 -6.08 -7.37
CA LEU A 100 4.62 -4.99 -6.40
C LEU A 100 3.65 -3.87 -6.75
N GLU A 101 3.56 -3.48 -8.02
CA GLU A 101 2.62 -2.46 -8.49
C GLU A 101 1.16 -2.90 -8.26
N GLN A 102 0.82 -4.15 -8.58
CA GLN A 102 -0.54 -4.65 -8.36
C GLN A 102 -0.88 -4.76 -6.87
N LEU A 103 0.07 -5.20 -6.05
CA LEU A 103 -0.09 -5.21 -4.60
C LEU A 103 -0.29 -3.80 -4.03
N ALA A 104 0.50 -2.83 -4.49
CA ALA A 104 0.37 -1.42 -4.09
C ALA A 104 -0.99 -0.84 -4.51
N ARG A 105 -1.51 -1.18 -5.68
CA ARG A 105 -2.86 -0.77 -6.12
C ARG A 105 -3.95 -1.32 -5.18
N TRP A 106 -3.84 -2.59 -4.76
CA TRP A 106 -4.80 -3.17 -3.81
C TRP A 106 -4.69 -2.55 -2.42
N ASP A 107 -3.48 -2.36 -1.91
CA ASP A 107 -3.26 -1.71 -0.62
C ASP A 107 -3.73 -0.25 -0.64
N GLY A 108 -3.48 0.47 -1.74
CA GLY A 108 -3.96 1.83 -1.97
C GLY A 108 -5.49 1.91 -1.90
N LYS A 109 -6.18 0.96 -2.52
CA LYS A 109 -7.64 0.87 -2.41
C LYS A 109 -8.10 0.64 -0.97
N HIS A 110 -7.47 -0.29 -0.26
CA HIS A 110 -7.81 -0.60 1.14
C HIS A 110 -7.51 0.57 2.09
N THR A 111 -6.40 1.28 1.90
CA THR A 111 -6.05 2.46 2.69
C THR A 111 -7.01 3.61 2.45
N ALA A 112 -7.43 3.85 1.20
CA ALA A 112 -8.45 4.84 0.88
C ALA A 112 -9.82 4.50 1.49
N GLU A 113 -10.25 3.24 1.40
CA GLU A 113 -11.49 2.75 2.02
C GLU A 113 -11.45 2.88 3.55
N ASN A 114 -10.34 2.51 4.19
CA ASN A 114 -10.17 2.64 5.64
C ASN A 114 -10.16 4.11 6.07
N ALA A 115 -9.43 4.98 5.36
CA ALA A 115 -9.41 6.41 5.62
C ALA A 115 -10.81 7.04 5.49
N TYR A 116 -11.58 6.59 4.50
CA TYR A 116 -12.98 6.96 4.32
C TYR A 116 -13.85 6.53 5.51
N PHE A 117 -13.77 5.28 5.94
CA PHE A 117 -14.52 4.80 7.11
C PHE A 117 -14.15 5.55 8.39
N HIS A 118 -12.86 5.78 8.63
CA HIS A 118 -12.42 6.61 9.76
C HIS A 118 -12.90 8.06 9.66
N GLY A 119 -13.05 8.60 8.45
CA GLY A 119 -13.70 9.90 8.22
C GLY A 119 -15.15 9.91 8.69
N LEU A 120 -15.92 8.88 8.35
CA LEU A 120 -17.32 8.73 8.78
C LEU A 120 -17.43 8.51 10.30
N GLU A 121 -16.51 7.76 10.90
CA GLU A 121 -16.44 7.59 12.35
C GLU A 121 -16.20 8.92 13.07
N ARG A 122 -15.26 9.74 12.57
CA ARG A 122 -15.01 11.09 13.12
C ARG A 122 -16.23 11.99 13.01
N TRP A 123 -16.95 11.95 11.89
CA TRP A 123 -18.21 12.70 11.73
C TRP A 123 -19.26 12.27 12.75
N ARG A 124 -19.50 10.96 12.87
CA ARG A 124 -20.43 10.40 13.86
C ARG A 124 -20.07 10.86 15.28
N ASP A 125 -18.82 10.70 15.68
CA ASP A 125 -18.38 11.01 17.04
C ASP A 125 -18.51 12.50 17.33
N ARG A 126 -18.14 13.36 16.36
CA ARG A 126 -18.35 14.81 16.47
C ARG A 126 -19.82 15.20 16.55
N MET A 127 -20.70 14.59 15.76
CA MET A 127 -22.15 14.86 15.80
C MET A 127 -22.80 14.45 17.11
N ILE A 128 -22.33 13.36 17.73
CA ILE A 128 -22.82 12.93 19.05
C ILE A 128 -22.33 13.90 20.13
N ALA A 129 -21.09 14.39 20.03
CA ALA A 129 -20.52 15.35 20.97
C ALA A 129 -21.14 16.76 20.86
N ASP A 130 -21.35 17.25 19.64
CA ASP A 130 -21.88 18.58 19.36
C ASP A 130 -22.93 18.55 18.24
N ALA A 131 -24.15 18.95 18.58
CA ALA A 131 -25.27 18.99 17.64
C ALA A 131 -25.12 20.06 16.55
N ASN A 132 -24.25 21.06 16.72
CA ASN A 132 -23.99 22.09 15.71
C ASN A 132 -23.20 21.55 14.51
N VAL A 133 -22.44 20.47 14.71
CA VAL A 133 -21.67 19.79 13.64
C VAL A 133 -22.58 19.24 12.55
N LEU A 134 -23.84 18.97 12.87
CA LEU A 134 -24.83 18.58 11.88
C LEU A 134 -24.99 19.64 10.77
N ALA A 135 -24.91 20.94 11.11
CA ALA A 135 -25.04 22.00 10.12
C ALA A 135 -23.88 21.98 9.12
N GLU A 136 -22.65 21.70 9.58
CA GLU A 136 -21.48 21.51 8.71
C GLU A 136 -21.71 20.35 7.73
N PHE A 137 -22.25 19.23 8.21
CA PHE A 137 -22.51 18.07 7.37
C PHE A 137 -23.62 18.31 6.34
N ILE A 138 -24.69 19.02 6.72
CA ILE A 138 -25.77 19.40 5.79
C ILE A 138 -25.26 20.34 4.70
N ALA A 139 -24.35 21.26 5.02
CA ALA A 139 -23.74 22.14 4.03
C ALA A 139 -22.93 21.36 2.98
N LEU A 140 -22.31 20.25 3.38
CA LEU A 140 -21.57 19.35 2.47
C LEU A 140 -22.51 18.39 1.71
N TYR A 141 -23.60 17.95 2.35
CA TYR A 141 -24.52 16.95 1.80
C TYR A 141 -25.98 17.44 1.91
N PRO A 142 -26.43 18.33 1.00
CA PRO A 142 -27.74 18.99 1.12
C PRO A 142 -28.94 18.05 0.92
N LYS A 143 -28.75 16.89 0.29
CA LYS A 143 -29.78 15.86 0.10
C LYS A 143 -30.05 14.99 1.35
N THR A 144 -29.37 15.27 2.47
CA THR A 144 -29.48 14.50 3.71
C THR A 144 -30.88 14.62 4.35
N ASP A 145 -31.46 13.50 4.83
CA ASP A 145 -32.61 13.56 5.75
C ASP A 145 -32.17 14.08 7.13
N ILE A 146 -32.28 15.39 7.28
CA ILE A 146 -31.92 16.14 8.48
C ILE A 146 -32.69 15.63 9.71
N GLN A 147 -33.96 15.28 9.54
CA GLN A 147 -34.85 14.96 10.66
C GLN A 147 -34.54 13.57 11.23
N GLN A 148 -34.25 12.60 10.36
CA GLN A 148 -33.78 11.29 10.75
C GLN A 148 -32.45 11.40 11.52
N LEU A 149 -31.48 12.12 10.96
CA LEU A 149 -30.16 12.26 11.56
C LEU A 149 -30.21 12.98 12.93
N ARG A 150 -30.99 14.06 13.07
CA ARG A 150 -31.23 14.74 14.38
C ARG A 150 -31.84 13.81 15.43
N THR A 151 -32.70 12.90 15.01
CA THR A 151 -33.35 11.94 15.91
C THR A 151 -32.35 10.90 16.39
N LEU A 152 -31.54 10.36 15.47
CA LEU A 152 -30.48 9.41 15.79
C LEU A 152 -29.41 10.01 16.71
N ILE A 153 -28.99 11.25 16.47
CA ILE A 153 -28.01 11.96 17.33
C ILE A 153 -28.53 12.08 18.77
N ARG A 154 -29.77 12.56 18.95
CA ARG A 154 -30.39 12.68 20.28
C ARG A 154 -30.53 11.33 20.98
N ASN A 155 -30.86 10.26 20.24
CA ASN A 155 -30.95 8.92 20.82
C ASN A 155 -29.56 8.38 21.21
N ALA A 156 -28.54 8.60 20.38
CA ALA A 156 -27.16 8.21 20.68
C ALA A 156 -26.62 8.92 21.94
N GLN A 157 -26.91 10.21 22.12
CA GLN A 157 -26.57 10.95 23.33
C GLN A 157 -27.26 10.37 24.58
N LYS A 158 -28.56 10.02 24.47
CA LYS A 158 -29.31 9.37 25.56
C LYS A 158 -28.78 7.97 25.89
N GLU A 159 -28.43 7.19 24.87
CA GLU A 159 -27.82 5.86 25.04
C GLU A 159 -26.47 5.96 25.75
N LEU A 160 -25.62 6.91 25.34
CA LEU A 160 -24.32 7.18 25.94
C LEU A 160 -24.46 7.61 27.41
N ALA A 161 -25.36 8.57 27.70
CA ALA A 161 -25.61 9.02 29.06
C ALA A 161 -26.18 7.91 29.97
N ALA A 162 -26.92 6.95 29.40
CA ALA A 162 -27.50 5.82 30.11
C ALA A 162 -26.61 4.57 30.13
N ASN A 163 -25.37 4.63 29.62
CA ASN A 163 -24.47 3.48 29.45
C ASN A 163 -25.12 2.29 28.73
N LYS A 164 -26.02 2.57 27.78
CA LYS A 164 -26.71 1.56 26.98
C LYS A 164 -25.87 1.16 25.76
N PRO A 165 -26.14 -0.01 25.17
CA PRO A 165 -25.51 -0.40 23.91
C PRO A 165 -25.71 0.69 22.83
N PRO A 166 -24.65 1.05 22.06
CA PRO A 166 -24.66 2.20 21.16
C PRO A 166 -25.36 1.87 19.83
N LYS A 167 -26.66 1.57 19.87
CA LYS A 167 -27.46 1.20 18.71
C LYS A 167 -27.59 2.40 17.76
N SER A 168 -27.97 3.56 18.29
CA SER A 168 -28.20 4.76 17.49
C SER A 168 -26.91 5.27 16.85
N SER A 169 -25.77 5.13 17.53
CA SER A 169 -24.44 5.43 16.96
C SER A 169 -24.11 4.58 15.73
N ARG A 170 -24.44 3.29 15.75
CA ARG A 170 -24.27 2.38 14.60
C ARG A 170 -25.17 2.78 13.43
N GLU A 171 -26.42 3.17 13.71
CA GLU A 171 -27.35 3.65 12.68
C GLU A 171 -26.89 4.99 12.06
N ILE A 172 -26.32 5.90 12.86
CA ILE A 172 -25.71 7.14 12.32
C ILE A 172 -24.63 6.78 11.29
N PHE A 173 -23.70 5.90 11.64
CA PHE A 173 -22.63 5.50 10.72
C PHE A 173 -23.17 4.92 9.41
N LYS A 174 -24.20 4.07 9.50
CA LYS A 174 -24.85 3.47 8.32
C LYS A 174 -25.49 4.54 7.44
N LEU A 175 -26.21 5.50 8.03
CA LEU A 175 -26.85 6.59 7.30
C LEU A 175 -25.82 7.53 6.65
N LEU A 176 -24.75 7.89 7.37
CA LEU A 176 -23.67 8.71 6.82
C LEU A 176 -23.03 8.03 5.62
N ARG A 177 -22.80 6.72 5.69
CA ARG A 177 -22.26 5.92 4.58
C ARG A 177 -23.19 5.95 3.37
N GLU A 178 -24.49 5.75 3.57
CA GLU A 178 -25.48 5.76 2.48
C GLU A 178 -25.52 7.12 1.76
N ILE A 179 -25.57 8.22 2.52
CA ILE A 179 -25.59 9.58 1.97
C ILE A 179 -24.32 9.86 1.15
N THR A 180 -23.16 9.49 1.70
CA THR A 180 -21.87 9.76 1.06
C THR A 180 -21.58 8.83 -0.12
N GLU A 181 -22.18 7.63 -0.17
CA GLU A 181 -22.15 6.74 -1.34
C GLU A 181 -23.06 7.23 -2.46
N ILE A 182 -24.27 7.74 -2.15
CA ILE A 182 -25.20 8.31 -3.13
C ILE A 182 -24.56 9.50 -3.85
N GLU A 183 -23.91 10.40 -3.12
CA GLU A 183 -23.27 11.57 -3.75
C GLU A 183 -22.10 11.17 -4.66
N LYS A 184 -21.31 10.15 -4.28
CA LYS A 184 -20.24 9.60 -5.15
C LYS A 184 -20.77 8.99 -6.44
N SER A 185 -22.00 8.46 -6.45
CA SER A 185 -22.62 7.94 -7.66
C SER A 185 -23.21 9.02 -8.58
N ASP A 186 -23.48 10.21 -8.04
CA ASP A 186 -24.02 11.36 -8.77
C ASP A 186 -22.93 12.25 -9.39
N GLU A 187 -21.64 12.04 -9.07
CA GLU A 187 -20.56 12.72 -9.80
C GLU A 187 -20.49 12.18 -11.25
N PRO A 188 -20.76 13.01 -12.28
CA PRO A 188 -20.52 12.60 -13.64
C PRO A 188 -19.02 12.35 -13.78
N SER A 189 -18.65 11.13 -14.16
CA SER A 189 -17.31 10.80 -14.64
C SER A 189 -16.93 11.83 -15.70
N ILE A 190 -16.05 12.77 -15.32
CA ILE A 190 -15.43 13.68 -16.27
C ILE A 190 -14.54 12.79 -17.13
N ASN A 191 -15.07 12.43 -18.29
CA ASN A 191 -14.34 11.80 -19.38
C ASN A 191 -13.31 12.85 -19.84
N ILE A 192 -12.11 12.81 -19.25
CA ILE A 192 -10.98 13.63 -19.71
C ILE A 192 -10.64 13.09 -21.10
N PRO A 193 -10.86 13.86 -22.18
CA PRO A 193 -10.49 13.40 -23.50
C PRO A 193 -8.97 13.26 -23.54
N GLU A 194 -8.52 12.07 -23.93
CA GLU A 194 -7.14 11.78 -24.28
C GLU A 194 -6.69 12.82 -25.32
N SER A 195 -5.82 13.75 -24.91
CA SER A 195 -5.23 14.74 -25.80
C SER A 195 -4.13 14.07 -26.62
N GLU A 196 -4.35 14.08 -27.94
CA GLU A 196 -3.48 13.81 -29.10
C GLU A 196 -1.98 13.56 -28.88
#